data_AF-A0A0F9GHB4-F1
#
_entry.id   AF-A0A0F9GHB4-F1
#
_cell.length_a   1.000
_cell.length_b   1.000
_cell.length_c   1.000
_cell.angle_alpha   90.00
_cell.angle_beta   90.00
_cell.angle_gamma   90.00
#
_symmetry.space_group_name_H-M   'P 1'
#
loop_
_entity.id
_entity.type
_entity.pdbx_description
1 polymer ?
#
loop_
_entity_poly.entity_id
_entity_poly.type
_entity_poly.pdbx_seq_one_letter_code
_entity_poly.pdbx_strand_id
1 'polypeptide(L)'
;MRLKKLRGSGGFIMANVTDEQQQKGNLGGPDLFLAPVGRLDSDKISKFFCNTCEKDYEGSPKIEHENPNEVVAENLTLVEKGQYICHTCSSIIAEYREFQKPDVQRDVGAARSLTPDYGSTITPPAETTHTPPAETTYTPPAETTHTPPAETTYTPPTEPSFSQPPSDEPPLTMPTFDEPTSVSEPSIPEIQTQPIDSTFNSISGMAVIDENAKKIGTSKQVAIDSSQNVVLVITNNEGNDVTVPWNKIRKIGEVILLGSSSEITASQSENCSSCNYNNKIGSKFCEQCGGKL
;
A
#
# COMPACT_ATOMS: atom_id res chain seq x y z
N MET A 1 -24.41 -7.54 18.68
CA MET A 1 -23.19 -7.99 17.96
C MET A 1 -23.56 -9.18 17.11
N ARG A 2 -23.08 -9.25 15.86
CA ARG A 2 -23.39 -10.35 14.94
C ARG A 2 -22.10 -11.11 14.62
N LEU A 3 -22.19 -12.43 14.54
CA LEU A 3 -21.08 -13.26 14.10
C LEU A 3 -20.82 -12.99 12.61
N LYS A 4 -19.60 -12.58 12.29
CA LYS A 4 -19.19 -12.24 10.93
C LYS A 4 -17.91 -12.97 10.58
N LYS A 5 -17.79 -13.30 9.29
CA LYS A 5 -16.58 -13.86 8.71
C LYS A 5 -15.62 -12.73 8.37
N LEU A 6 -14.44 -12.79 8.95
CA LEU A 6 -13.37 -11.85 8.70
C LEU A 6 -12.24 -12.55 7.96
N ARG A 7 -11.89 -12.07 6.77
CA ARG A 7 -10.84 -12.60 5.91
C ARG A 7 -9.48 -12.05 6.35
N GLY A 8 -8.52 -12.94 6.56
CA GLY A 8 -7.08 -12.64 6.69
C GLY A 8 -6.31 -13.06 5.46
N SER A 9 -4.98 -12.96 5.43
CA SER A 9 -4.17 -13.49 4.31
C SER A 9 -4.09 -15.02 4.33
N GLY A 10 -3.84 -15.61 5.50
CA GLY A 10 -3.66 -17.04 5.74
C GLY A 10 -4.91 -17.80 6.17
N GLY A 11 -6.10 -17.19 6.09
CA GLY A 11 -7.36 -17.86 6.41
C GLY A 11 -8.49 -16.88 6.72
N PHE A 12 -9.43 -17.29 7.58
CA PHE A 12 -10.50 -16.42 8.06
C PHE A 12 -10.84 -16.71 9.52
N ILE A 13 -11.44 -15.74 10.19
CA ILE A 13 -11.89 -15.84 11.59
C ILE A 13 -13.38 -15.51 11.65
N MET A 14 -14.13 -16.30 12.40
CA MET A 14 -15.52 -16.04 12.72
C MET A 14 -15.59 -15.36 14.09
N ALA A 15 -15.96 -14.08 14.12
CA ALA A 15 -15.99 -13.30 15.35
C ALA A 15 -17.22 -12.38 15.44
N ASN A 16 -17.62 -12.08 16.66
CA ASN A 16 -18.63 -11.07 16.96
C ASN A 16 -18.03 -9.68 16.83
N VAL A 17 -18.43 -8.98 15.77
CA VAL A 17 -17.98 -7.61 15.49
C VAL A 17 -19.06 -6.58 15.83
N THR A 18 -18.62 -5.39 16.23
CA THR A 18 -19.44 -4.20 16.37
C THR A 18 -19.66 -3.50 15.02
N ASP A 19 -20.63 -2.58 14.95
CA ASP A 19 -20.90 -1.85 13.70
C ASP A 19 -19.70 -0.97 13.28
N GLU A 20 -18.97 -0.40 14.24
CA GLU A 20 -17.76 0.39 13.97
C GLU A 20 -16.61 -0.50 13.43
N GLN A 21 -16.40 -1.68 14.00
CA GLN A 21 -15.45 -2.66 13.48
C GLN A 21 -15.86 -3.15 12.09
N GLN A 22 -17.15 -3.38 11.86
CA GLN A 22 -17.65 -3.78 10.54
C GLN A 22 -17.45 -2.68 9.50
N GLN A 23 -17.62 -1.42 9.87
CA GLN A 23 -17.34 -0.31 8.97
C GLN A 23 -15.84 -0.23 8.63
N LYS A 24 -14.97 -0.41 9.62
CA LYS A 24 -13.51 -0.45 9.40
C LYS A 24 -13.10 -1.59 8.48
N GLY A 25 -13.61 -2.80 8.72
CA GLY A 25 -13.25 -3.98 7.94
C GLY A 25 -13.83 -4.03 6.53
N ASN A 26 -14.79 -3.15 6.19
CA ASN A 26 -15.40 -3.12 4.87
C ASN A 26 -14.56 -2.25 3.94
N LEU A 27 -13.85 -2.90 3.02
CA LEU A 27 -12.99 -2.24 2.03
C LEU A 27 -13.70 -2.00 0.69
N GLY A 28 -15.05 -1.92 0.69
CA GLY A 28 -15.86 -1.72 -0.52
C GLY A 28 -16.22 -3.00 -1.26
N GLY A 29 -15.95 -4.17 -0.67
CA GLY A 29 -16.31 -5.49 -1.20
C GLY A 29 -17.35 -6.23 -0.35
N PRO A 30 -17.76 -7.43 -0.77
CA PRO A 30 -18.68 -8.28 0.02
C PRO A 30 -18.01 -8.88 1.27
N ASP A 31 -16.67 -8.96 1.26
CA ASP A 31 -15.88 -9.54 2.33
C ASP A 31 -15.43 -8.49 3.36
N LEU A 32 -15.41 -8.92 4.62
CA LEU A 32 -14.93 -8.12 5.74
C LEU A 32 -13.50 -8.56 6.08
N PHE A 33 -12.57 -7.63 6.26
CA PHE A 33 -11.15 -7.95 6.47
C PHE A 33 -10.71 -7.75 7.92
N LEU A 34 -9.80 -8.59 8.43
CA LEU A 34 -9.21 -8.42 9.76
C LEU A 34 -8.23 -7.27 9.84
N ALA A 35 -7.49 -7.00 8.76
CA ALA A 35 -6.40 -6.03 8.80
C ALA A 35 -6.85 -4.62 9.24
N PRO A 36 -7.99 -4.09 8.75
CA PRO A 36 -8.51 -2.79 9.19
C PRO A 36 -9.31 -2.83 10.50
N VAL A 37 -9.86 -4.00 10.86
CA VAL A 37 -10.67 -4.18 12.09
C VAL A 37 -9.82 -4.02 13.34
N GLY A 38 -8.56 -4.43 13.28
CA GLY A 38 -7.64 -4.39 14.40
C GLY A 38 -7.71 -5.63 15.29
N ARG A 39 -7.35 -5.44 16.56
CA ARG A 39 -7.37 -6.49 17.56
C ARG A 39 -8.80 -6.89 17.92
N LEU A 40 -9.06 -8.19 17.91
CA LEU A 40 -10.27 -8.79 18.43
C LEU A 40 -9.95 -9.56 19.70
N ASP A 41 -10.80 -9.36 20.70
CA ASP A 41 -10.73 -10.13 21.93
C ASP A 41 -10.96 -11.62 21.64
N SER A 42 -10.20 -12.47 22.30
CA SER A 42 -10.31 -13.93 22.18
C SER A 42 -11.75 -14.43 22.45
N ASP A 43 -12.49 -13.76 23.34
CA ASP A 43 -13.88 -14.11 23.66
C ASP A 43 -14.88 -13.80 22.54
N LYS A 44 -14.53 -12.85 21.66
CA LYS A 44 -15.37 -12.50 20.51
C LYS A 44 -15.18 -13.48 19.36
N ILE A 45 -14.08 -14.23 19.35
CA ILE A 45 -13.75 -15.17 18.28
C ILE A 45 -14.32 -16.54 18.62
N SER A 46 -15.25 -17.02 17.79
CA SER A 46 -15.86 -18.33 17.97
C SER A 46 -15.07 -19.44 17.28
N LYS A 47 -14.58 -19.18 16.06
CA LYS A 47 -13.89 -20.17 15.22
C LYS A 47 -12.87 -19.49 14.32
N PHE A 48 -11.86 -20.22 13.86
CA PHE A 48 -10.95 -19.76 12.81
C PHE A 48 -10.65 -20.88 11.82
N PHE A 49 -10.33 -20.52 10.60
CA PHE A 49 -9.87 -21.42 9.56
C PHE A 49 -8.45 -21.03 9.17
N CYS A 50 -7.58 -22.03 9.05
CA CYS A 50 -6.20 -21.85 8.60
C CYS A 50 -6.04 -22.45 7.20
N ASN A 51 -5.61 -21.64 6.23
CA ASN A 51 -5.35 -22.10 4.86
C ASN A 51 -4.18 -23.09 4.81
N THR A 52 -3.16 -22.94 5.66
CA THR A 52 -2.02 -23.87 5.69
C THR A 52 -2.40 -25.25 6.18
N CYS A 53 -3.38 -25.34 7.09
CA CYS A 53 -3.88 -26.62 7.59
C CYS A 53 -5.10 -27.12 6.82
N GLU A 54 -5.69 -26.28 5.97
CA GLU A 54 -6.99 -26.47 5.32
C GLU A 54 -8.05 -27.01 6.29
N LYS A 55 -8.07 -26.47 7.52
CA LYS A 55 -8.88 -26.98 8.63
C LYS A 55 -9.50 -25.86 9.45
N ASP A 56 -10.74 -26.11 9.88
CA ASP A 56 -11.48 -25.31 10.83
C ASP A 56 -11.09 -25.69 12.26
N TYR A 57 -10.87 -24.68 13.09
CA TYR A 57 -10.56 -24.80 14.50
C TYR A 57 -11.58 -24.02 15.32
N GLU A 58 -11.97 -24.57 16.46
CA GLU A 58 -12.86 -23.91 17.41
C GLU A 58 -12.06 -23.08 18.41
N GLY A 59 -12.58 -21.90 18.75
CA GLY A 59 -11.92 -20.94 19.63
C GLY A 59 -11.12 -19.87 18.87
N SER A 60 -10.24 -19.19 19.61
CA SER A 60 -9.40 -18.12 19.08
C SER A 60 -7.99 -18.63 18.72
N PRO A 61 -7.39 -18.13 17.63
CA PRO A 61 -5.98 -18.39 17.33
C PRO A 61 -5.08 -17.65 18.34
N LYS A 62 -3.79 -18.01 18.39
CA LYS A 62 -2.82 -17.31 19.24
C LYS A 62 -2.65 -15.87 18.73
N ILE A 63 -2.95 -14.88 19.55
CA ILE A 63 -2.82 -13.45 19.17
C ILE A 63 -1.53 -12.91 19.80
N GLU A 64 -0.59 -12.49 18.97
CA GLU A 64 0.66 -11.84 19.38
C GLU A 64 0.62 -10.38 18.93
N HIS A 65 0.82 -9.43 19.83
CA HIS A 65 0.76 -8.00 19.55
C HIS A 65 2.03 -7.30 20.01
N GLU A 66 2.42 -6.27 19.28
CA GLU A 66 3.59 -5.44 19.53
C GLU A 66 3.17 -3.97 19.37
N ASN A 67 3.66 -3.10 20.26
CA ASN A 67 3.28 -1.69 20.29
C ASN A 67 4.45 -0.79 19.85
N PRO A 68 4.70 -0.65 18.53
CA PRO A 68 5.86 0.07 18.02
C PRO A 68 5.80 1.58 18.29
N ASN A 69 4.61 2.18 18.41
CA ASN A 69 4.42 3.63 18.53
C ASN A 69 5.25 4.42 17.49
N GLU A 70 5.28 3.92 16.27
CA GLU A 70 6.08 4.47 15.17
C GLU A 70 5.26 5.51 14.39
N VAL A 71 5.80 6.71 14.21
CA VAL A 71 5.17 7.75 13.40
C VAL A 71 5.35 7.38 11.93
N VAL A 72 4.27 7.01 11.25
CA VAL A 72 4.31 6.59 9.84
C VAL A 72 4.10 7.74 8.87
N ALA A 73 3.41 8.80 9.29
CA ALA A 73 3.19 10.01 8.53
C ALA A 73 2.88 11.20 9.45
N GLU A 74 2.86 12.42 8.89
CA GLU A 74 2.36 13.61 9.58
C GLU A 74 0.93 13.34 10.10
N ASN A 75 0.77 13.35 11.43
CA ASN A 75 -0.49 13.06 12.13
C ASN A 75 -1.01 11.62 12.02
N LEU A 76 -0.15 10.62 11.76
CA LEU A 76 -0.51 9.20 11.83
C LEU A 76 0.58 8.38 12.50
N THR A 77 0.25 7.74 13.61
CA THR A 77 1.16 6.88 14.39
C THR A 77 0.64 5.44 14.37
N LEU A 78 1.48 4.49 13.98
CA LEU A 78 1.22 3.07 14.14
C LEU A 78 1.44 2.72 15.63
N VAL A 79 0.34 2.60 16.37
CA VAL A 79 0.38 2.37 17.82
C VAL A 79 0.49 0.90 18.18
N GLU A 80 -0.16 0.03 17.40
CA GLU A 80 -0.19 -1.41 17.63
C GLU A 80 -0.11 -2.15 16.30
N LYS A 81 0.67 -3.22 16.25
CA LYS A 81 0.61 -4.24 15.20
C LYS A 81 0.44 -5.60 15.86
N GLY A 82 -0.35 -6.47 15.26
CA GLY A 82 -0.48 -7.82 15.79
C GLY A 82 -0.77 -8.86 14.74
N GLN A 83 -0.53 -10.11 15.11
CA GLN A 83 -0.63 -11.27 14.25
C GLN A 83 -1.53 -12.31 14.92
N TYR A 84 -2.44 -12.87 14.13
CA TYR A 84 -3.25 -14.02 14.48
C TYR A 84 -2.55 -15.28 13.97
N ILE A 85 -2.08 -16.13 14.87
CA ILE A 85 -1.21 -17.27 14.58
C ILE A 85 -1.98 -18.56 14.87
N CYS A 86 -1.97 -19.49 13.92
CA CYS A 86 -2.57 -20.81 14.11
C CYS A 86 -1.82 -21.58 15.21
N HIS A 87 -2.53 -22.13 16.19
CA HIS A 87 -1.90 -22.87 17.28
C HIS A 87 -1.34 -24.24 16.86
N THR A 88 -1.77 -24.80 15.72
CA THR A 88 -1.32 -26.13 15.26
C THR A 88 -0.08 -26.05 14.38
N CYS A 89 -0.05 -25.14 13.41
CA CYS A 89 1.06 -25.02 12.45
C CYS A 89 1.91 -23.76 12.64
N SER A 90 1.58 -22.90 13.61
CA SER A 90 2.25 -21.60 13.85
C SER A 90 2.29 -20.67 12.63
N SER A 91 1.42 -20.88 11.63
CA SER A 91 1.31 -20.02 10.46
C SER A 91 0.44 -18.79 10.76
N ILE A 92 0.77 -17.67 10.13
CA ILE A 92 0.04 -16.40 10.29
C ILE A 92 -1.26 -16.49 9.49
N ILE A 93 -2.40 -16.38 10.18
CA ILE A 93 -3.74 -16.35 9.58
C ILE A 93 -4.08 -14.94 9.12
N ALA A 94 -3.72 -13.93 9.91
CA ALA A 94 -3.95 -12.53 9.60
C ALA A 94 -2.95 -11.63 10.34
N GLU A 95 -2.64 -10.49 9.76
CA GLU A 95 -1.94 -9.37 10.42
C GLU A 95 -2.91 -8.19 10.49
N TYR A 96 -2.87 -7.44 11.59
CA TYR A 96 -3.57 -6.17 11.74
C TYR A 96 -2.62 -5.07 12.21
N ARG A 97 -3.00 -3.83 11.89
CA ARG A 97 -2.25 -2.63 12.23
C ARG A 97 -3.25 -1.57 12.71
N GLU A 98 -3.00 -1.00 13.88
CA GLU A 98 -3.82 0.06 14.43
C GLU A 98 -3.07 1.38 14.38
N PHE A 99 -3.69 2.36 13.72
CA PHE A 99 -3.16 3.69 13.56
C PHE A 99 -3.95 4.67 14.43
N GLN A 100 -3.24 5.42 15.25
CA GLN A 100 -3.79 6.54 16.01
C GLN A 100 -3.36 7.84 15.34
N LYS A 101 -4.31 8.75 15.12
CA LYS A 101 -3.96 10.15 14.84
C LYS A 101 -3.75 10.84 16.19
N PRO A 102 -2.64 11.56 16.43
CA PRO A 102 -2.52 12.41 17.59
C PRO A 102 -3.63 13.47 17.51
N ASP A 103 -4.42 13.56 18.57
CA ASP A 103 -5.55 14.48 18.68
C ASP A 103 -5.02 15.92 18.85
N VAL A 104 -4.71 16.58 17.74
CA VAL A 104 -4.68 18.05 17.65
C VAL A 104 -6.05 18.59 17.20
N GLN A 105 -7.11 17.80 17.43
CA GLN A 105 -8.48 18.07 16.99
C GLN A 105 -9.39 18.33 18.21
N ARG A 106 -8.95 19.22 19.09
CA ARG A 106 -9.91 20.19 19.62
C ARG A 106 -9.88 21.37 18.65
N ASP A 107 -10.95 21.48 17.85
CA ASP A 107 -11.36 22.69 17.13
C ASP A 107 -11.04 22.83 15.62
N VAL A 108 -11.33 21.82 14.79
CA VAL A 108 -11.54 22.07 13.34
C VAL A 108 -12.85 21.44 12.84
N GLY A 109 -13.94 22.20 12.88
CA GLY A 109 -15.09 21.94 12.01
C GLY A 109 -16.35 21.36 12.65
N ALA A 110 -16.61 21.58 13.94
CA ALA A 110 -17.98 21.49 14.45
C ALA A 110 -18.72 22.78 14.11
N ALA A 111 -19.45 22.82 12.98
CA ALA A 111 -20.46 23.85 12.74
C ALA A 111 -21.57 23.70 13.80
N ARG A 112 -21.42 24.40 14.93
CA ARG A 112 -22.47 24.50 15.94
C ARG A 112 -23.41 25.64 15.55
N SER A 113 -24.65 25.27 15.22
CA SER A 113 -25.78 26.20 15.17
C SER A 113 -25.88 26.93 16.50
N LEU A 114 -25.81 28.27 16.45
CA LEU A 114 -26.03 29.12 17.62
C LEU A 114 -27.51 29.13 17.96
N THR A 115 -27.88 28.51 19.08
CA THR A 115 -28.98 28.99 19.92
C THR A 115 -28.38 29.86 21.02
N PRO A 116 -28.92 31.06 21.27
CA PRO A 116 -28.41 31.95 22.30
C PRO A 116 -29.04 31.58 23.65
N ASP A 117 -28.23 31.30 24.67
CA ASP A 117 -28.65 31.64 26.03
C ASP A 117 -27.47 31.92 26.98
N TYR A 118 -27.47 33.17 27.41
CA TYR A 118 -26.93 33.81 28.61
C TYR A 118 -26.06 33.02 29.61
N GLY A 119 -24.87 33.60 29.84
CA GLY A 119 -24.55 34.15 31.16
C GLY A 119 -23.70 33.29 32.10
N SER A 120 -22.40 33.58 32.18
CA SER A 120 -21.76 34.06 33.43
C SER A 120 -20.28 34.42 33.21
N THR A 121 -20.02 35.71 33.44
CA THR A 121 -18.79 36.41 33.90
C THR A 121 -17.97 35.52 34.86
N ILE A 122 -16.61 35.54 34.94
CA ILE A 122 -15.75 36.60 35.50
C ILE A 122 -14.25 36.40 35.13
N THR A 123 -13.64 37.49 34.63
CA THR A 123 -12.28 38.07 34.80
C THR A 123 -10.96 37.32 34.46
N PRO A 124 -10.05 37.93 33.65
CA PRO A 124 -8.71 37.43 33.28
C PRO A 124 -7.56 37.98 34.17
N PRO A 125 -6.38 37.33 34.22
CA PRO A 125 -5.15 37.99 34.57
C PRO A 125 -4.18 38.15 33.38
N ALA A 126 -3.81 39.42 33.17
CA ALA A 126 -2.49 39.93 32.78
C ALA A 126 -1.81 39.38 31.51
N GLU A 127 -1.94 40.20 30.46
CA GLU A 127 -0.91 40.62 29.49
C GLU A 127 0.51 40.07 29.69
N THR A 128 1.00 39.34 28.70
CA THR A 128 2.41 39.35 28.33
C THR A 128 2.50 39.57 26.83
N THR A 129 2.88 40.78 26.46
CA THR A 129 3.07 41.26 25.10
C THR A 129 4.31 40.56 24.52
N HIS A 130 4.10 39.51 23.72
CA HIS A 130 5.14 38.98 22.84
C HIS A 130 4.87 39.47 21.42
N THR A 131 5.68 40.44 21.03
CA THR A 131 5.78 41.06 19.72
C THR A 131 6.03 39.97 18.66
N PRO A 132 5.21 39.82 17.62
CA PRO A 132 5.56 38.98 16.48
C PRO A 132 6.71 39.63 15.71
N PRO A 133 7.79 38.89 15.36
CA PRO A 133 8.77 39.38 14.40
C PRO A 133 8.11 39.50 13.02
N ALA A 134 8.54 40.53 12.30
CA ALA A 134 7.98 41.04 11.05
C ALA A 134 7.65 39.95 10.01
N GLU A 135 6.47 40.08 9.41
CA GLU A 135 6.09 39.43 8.16
C GLU A 135 7.08 39.81 7.05
N THR A 136 7.80 38.84 6.53
CA THR A 136 8.34 38.90 5.17
C THR A 136 7.20 38.58 4.22
N THR A 137 6.64 39.62 3.61
CA THR A 137 5.76 39.52 2.44
C THR A 137 6.54 38.84 1.32
N TYR A 138 6.25 37.55 1.07
CA TYR A 138 6.71 36.88 -0.13
C TYR A 138 5.78 37.24 -1.28
N THR A 139 6.26 38.13 -2.14
CA THR A 139 5.66 38.41 -3.44
C THR A 139 5.78 37.15 -4.31
N PRO A 140 4.68 36.59 -4.84
CA PRO A 140 4.78 35.48 -5.79
C PRO A 140 5.50 35.96 -7.06
N PRO A 141 6.44 35.18 -7.62
CA PRO A 141 7.02 35.49 -8.92
C PRO A 141 5.94 35.43 -10.00
N ALA A 142 6.03 36.35 -10.96
CA ALA A 142 5.10 36.50 -12.07
C ALA A 142 4.87 35.19 -12.84
N GLU A 143 3.60 34.95 -13.16
CA GLU A 143 3.12 33.94 -14.11
C GLU A 143 3.81 34.14 -15.47
N THR A 144 4.71 33.23 -15.84
CA THR A 144 5.08 33.01 -17.23
C THR A 144 4.09 32.04 -17.86
N THR A 145 3.20 32.60 -18.68
CA THR A 145 2.37 31.87 -19.63
C THR A 145 3.28 31.14 -20.63
N HIS A 146 3.44 29.83 -20.41
CA HIS A 146 4.02 28.94 -21.41
C HIS A 146 2.91 28.42 -22.31
N THR A 147 2.91 28.91 -23.55
CA THR A 147 2.13 28.42 -24.68
C THR A 147 2.40 26.94 -24.91
N PRO A 148 1.39 26.07 -25.07
CA PRO A 148 1.60 24.67 -25.41
C PRO A 148 2.19 24.55 -26.83
N PRO A 149 3.21 23.71 -27.07
CA PRO A 149 3.64 23.37 -28.41
C PRO A 149 2.59 22.49 -29.11
N ALA A 150 2.48 22.68 -30.42
CA ALA A 150 1.48 22.07 -31.29
C ALA A 150 1.46 20.53 -31.25
N GLU A 151 0.25 19.98 -31.29
CA GLU A 151 -0.03 18.55 -31.47
C GLU A 151 0.60 18.02 -32.76
N THR A 152 1.49 17.05 -32.64
CA THR A 152 1.81 16.13 -33.72
C THR A 152 0.75 15.04 -33.76
N THR A 153 -0.14 15.13 -34.76
CA THR A 153 -1.11 14.09 -35.11
C THR A 153 -0.36 12.83 -35.57
N TYR A 154 -0.40 11.77 -34.78
CA TYR A 154 0.06 10.45 -35.21
C TYR A 154 -1.08 9.74 -35.95
N THR A 155 -0.93 9.60 -37.27
CA THR A 155 -1.74 8.70 -38.08
C THR A 155 -1.29 7.25 -37.83
N PRO A 156 -2.19 6.32 -37.46
CA PRO A 156 -1.84 4.91 -37.39
C PRO A 156 -1.54 4.36 -38.79
N PRO A 157 -0.59 3.41 -38.92
CA PRO A 157 -0.27 2.80 -40.21
C PRO A 157 -1.41 1.87 -40.66
N THR A 158 -1.78 2.01 -41.94
CA THR A 158 -2.73 1.18 -42.67
C THR A 158 -2.35 -0.30 -42.60
N GLU A 159 -3.22 -1.12 -42.02
CA GLU A 159 -3.10 -2.57 -41.97
C GLU A 159 -3.40 -3.19 -43.35
N PRO A 160 -2.63 -4.19 -43.82
CA PRO A 160 -2.92 -4.88 -45.08
C PRO A 160 -4.12 -5.84 -44.92
N SER A 161 -5.13 -5.63 -45.76
CA SER A 161 -6.32 -6.47 -45.91
C SER A 161 -5.96 -7.93 -46.21
N PHE A 162 -6.23 -8.82 -45.26
CA PHE A 162 -6.15 -10.28 -45.46
C PHE A 162 -7.53 -10.81 -45.90
N SER A 163 -7.63 -11.27 -47.15
CA SER A 163 -8.85 -11.89 -47.68
C SER A 163 -9.03 -13.30 -47.11
N GLN A 164 -10.20 -13.58 -46.52
CA GLN A 164 -10.61 -14.93 -46.13
C GLN A 164 -10.85 -15.82 -47.37
N PRO A 165 -10.48 -17.12 -47.33
CA PRO A 165 -10.87 -18.09 -48.35
C PRO A 165 -12.33 -18.57 -48.15
N PRO A 166 -13.01 -19.01 -49.22
CA PRO A 166 -14.40 -19.44 -49.17
C PRO A 166 -14.55 -20.81 -48.49
N SER A 167 -15.53 -20.94 -47.60
CA SER A 167 -15.96 -22.22 -47.02
C SER A 167 -17.19 -22.72 -47.77
N ASP A 168 -17.00 -23.77 -48.55
CA ASP A 168 -18.06 -24.62 -49.11
C ASP A 168 -18.42 -25.69 -48.07
N GLU A 169 -19.60 -25.62 -47.43
CA GLU A 169 -20.29 -26.82 -46.93
C GLU A 169 -21.80 -26.57 -46.75
N PRO A 170 -22.70 -27.49 -47.16
CA PRO A 170 -24.14 -27.26 -47.26
C PRO A 170 -24.90 -27.29 -45.92
N PRO A 171 -26.10 -26.67 -45.84
CA PRO A 171 -26.84 -26.58 -44.58
C PRO A 171 -27.52 -27.92 -44.25
N LEU A 172 -27.17 -28.49 -43.10
CA LEU A 172 -27.98 -29.53 -42.46
C LEU A 172 -29.13 -28.85 -41.70
N THR A 173 -30.34 -29.18 -42.14
CA THR A 173 -31.60 -28.85 -41.49
C THR A 173 -31.75 -29.63 -40.18
N MET A 174 -32.07 -28.92 -39.11
CA MET A 174 -32.56 -29.52 -37.87
C MET A 174 -33.92 -28.90 -37.48
N PRO A 175 -34.84 -29.71 -36.91
CA PRO A 175 -36.25 -29.37 -36.81
C PRO A 175 -36.56 -28.37 -35.69
N THR A 176 -37.54 -27.53 -35.98
CA THR A 176 -38.29 -26.63 -35.10
C THR A 176 -38.63 -27.27 -33.76
N PHE A 177 -38.18 -26.64 -32.68
CA PHE A 177 -38.76 -26.78 -31.35
C PHE A 177 -39.30 -25.40 -30.94
N ASP A 178 -40.64 -25.30 -30.90
CA ASP A 178 -41.37 -24.19 -30.32
C ASP A 178 -41.24 -24.23 -28.79
N GLU A 179 -40.69 -23.18 -28.17
CA GLU A 179 -41.03 -22.82 -26.80
C GLU A 179 -41.00 -21.29 -26.59
N PRO A 180 -41.95 -20.71 -25.82
CA PRO A 180 -42.17 -19.27 -25.77
C PRO A 180 -41.54 -18.59 -24.54
N THR A 181 -41.50 -17.25 -24.64
CA THR A 181 -41.53 -16.26 -23.53
C THR A 181 -40.18 -15.73 -23.01
N SER A 182 -39.86 -14.52 -23.49
CA SER A 182 -39.47 -13.34 -22.72
C SER A 182 -38.61 -13.56 -21.45
N VAL A 183 -37.31 -13.30 -21.58
CA VAL A 183 -36.51 -12.73 -20.49
C VAL A 183 -35.67 -11.59 -21.03
N SER A 184 -35.81 -10.46 -20.35
CA SER A 184 -35.12 -9.18 -20.53
C SER A 184 -33.61 -9.29 -20.61
N GLU A 185 -33.08 -8.55 -21.58
CA GLU A 185 -31.67 -8.20 -21.81
C GLU A 185 -31.01 -7.60 -20.57
N PRO A 186 -29.92 -8.18 -20.02
CA PRO A 186 -29.09 -7.48 -19.06
C PRO A 186 -28.15 -6.52 -19.81
N SER A 187 -28.36 -5.23 -19.59
CA SER A 187 -27.50 -4.14 -20.01
C SER A 187 -26.06 -4.38 -19.53
N ILE A 188 -25.12 -4.36 -20.46
CA ILE A 188 -23.68 -4.34 -20.16
C ILE A 188 -23.38 -2.99 -19.51
N PRO A 189 -22.85 -2.91 -18.26
CA PRO A 189 -22.38 -1.64 -17.75
C PRO A 189 -21.10 -1.25 -18.48
N GLU A 190 -21.12 -0.05 -19.05
CA GLU A 190 -19.96 0.64 -19.60
C GLU A 190 -18.80 0.62 -18.60
N ILE A 191 -17.64 0.13 -19.06
CA ILE A 191 -16.39 0.20 -18.33
C ILE A 191 -16.01 1.68 -18.23
N GLN A 192 -16.27 2.29 -17.09
CA GLN A 192 -15.66 3.55 -16.70
C GLN A 192 -14.25 3.25 -16.23
N THR A 193 -13.27 3.68 -17.03
CA THR A 193 -11.86 3.73 -16.67
C THR A 193 -11.69 4.64 -15.46
N GLN A 194 -11.73 4.08 -14.26
CA GLN A 194 -11.38 4.80 -13.03
C GLN A 194 -9.85 4.96 -12.99
N PRO A 195 -9.34 6.13 -12.57
CA PRO A 195 -7.91 6.34 -12.42
C PRO A 195 -7.38 5.37 -11.36
N ILE A 196 -6.38 4.60 -11.72
CA ILE A 196 -5.62 3.79 -10.76
C ILE A 196 -5.15 4.69 -9.62
N ASP A 197 -5.44 4.22 -8.41
CA ASP A 197 -5.11 4.86 -7.15
C ASP A 197 -3.64 5.31 -7.14
N SER A 198 -3.42 6.61 -6.91
CA SER A 198 -2.12 7.30 -6.97
C SER A 198 -1.15 6.93 -5.83
N THR A 199 -1.19 5.68 -5.36
CA THR A 199 -0.25 5.13 -4.37
C THR A 199 0.98 4.50 -5.04
N PHE A 200 1.21 4.77 -6.33
CA PHE A 200 2.59 4.85 -6.78
C PHE A 200 3.18 6.09 -6.12
N ASN A 201 3.94 5.89 -5.02
CA ASN A 201 4.80 6.95 -4.48
C ASN A 201 5.54 7.54 -5.67
N SER A 202 5.12 8.74 -6.08
CA SER A 202 5.58 9.36 -7.30
C SER A 202 7.08 9.51 -7.15
N ILE A 203 7.81 8.62 -7.80
CA ILE A 203 9.24 8.56 -7.57
C ILE A 203 9.90 9.85 -8.08
N SER A 204 9.19 10.63 -8.89
CA SER A 204 9.49 12.01 -9.26
C SER A 204 9.42 12.95 -8.05
N GLY A 205 10.51 13.67 -7.78
CA GLY A 205 10.60 14.65 -6.70
C GLY A 205 11.33 14.15 -5.45
N MET A 206 11.65 12.86 -5.36
CA MET A 206 12.35 12.29 -4.19
C MET A 206 13.84 12.63 -4.21
N ALA A 207 14.43 12.85 -3.04
CA ALA A 207 15.86 13.11 -2.94
C ALA A 207 16.65 11.81 -3.13
N VAL A 208 17.65 11.83 -4.02
CA VAL A 208 18.52 10.69 -4.29
C VAL A 208 19.83 10.90 -3.55
N ILE A 209 20.15 9.97 -2.66
CA ILE A 209 21.27 10.05 -1.73
C ILE A 209 22.20 8.87 -1.96
N ASP A 210 23.50 9.12 -1.99
CA ASP A 210 24.53 8.09 -2.15
C ASP A 210 25.02 7.51 -0.82
N GLU A 211 25.87 6.48 -0.86
CA GLU A 211 26.40 5.76 0.31
C GLU A 211 27.06 6.68 1.35
N ASN A 212 27.57 7.83 0.93
CA ASN A 212 28.20 8.85 1.78
C ASN A 212 27.20 9.84 2.41
N ALA A 213 25.90 9.52 2.43
CA ALA A 213 24.81 10.42 2.85
C ALA A 213 24.77 11.75 2.06
N LYS A 214 25.34 11.76 0.85
CA LYS A 214 25.40 12.94 -0.02
C LYS A 214 24.20 12.94 -0.98
N LYS A 215 23.43 14.03 -1.00
CA LYS A 215 22.38 14.24 -2.01
C LYS A 215 23.01 14.40 -3.40
N ILE A 216 22.75 13.43 -4.27
CA ILE A 216 23.21 13.40 -5.67
C ILE A 216 22.26 14.18 -6.58
N GLY A 217 20.96 14.18 -6.26
CA GLY A 217 19.97 14.90 -7.05
C GLY A 217 18.54 14.69 -6.58
N THR A 218 17.61 15.11 -7.41
CA THR A 218 16.17 14.88 -7.26
C THR A 218 15.73 13.94 -8.39
N SER A 219 15.04 12.87 -8.08
CA SER A 219 14.55 11.94 -9.10
C SER A 219 13.50 12.60 -9.98
N LYS A 220 13.57 12.34 -11.28
CA LYS A 220 12.67 12.91 -12.29
C LYS A 220 11.69 11.86 -12.79
N GLN A 221 12.20 10.72 -13.27
CA GLN A 221 11.38 9.62 -13.79
C GLN A 221 12.16 8.30 -13.90
N VAL A 222 11.43 7.21 -14.11
CA VAL A 222 12.01 5.91 -14.54
C VAL A 222 12.04 5.89 -16.07
N ALA A 223 13.15 5.44 -16.64
CA ALA A 223 13.32 5.21 -18.08
C ALA A 223 13.86 3.79 -18.32
N ILE A 224 13.80 3.36 -19.57
CA ILE A 224 14.43 2.13 -20.04
C ILE A 224 15.57 2.55 -20.97
N ASP A 225 16.78 2.04 -20.72
CA ASP A 225 17.93 2.34 -21.57
C ASP A 225 17.91 1.53 -22.89
N SER A 226 18.85 1.80 -23.78
CA SER A 226 18.96 1.11 -25.08
C SER A 226 19.25 -0.39 -24.96
N SER A 227 19.59 -0.88 -23.76
CA SER A 227 19.86 -2.28 -23.46
C SER A 227 18.70 -2.94 -22.71
N GLN A 228 17.50 -2.32 -22.72
CA GLN A 228 16.30 -2.77 -22.03
C GLN A 228 16.41 -2.84 -20.50
N ASN A 229 17.38 -2.15 -19.90
CA ASN A 229 17.52 -2.07 -18.44
C ASN A 229 16.74 -0.88 -17.90
N VAL A 230 16.11 -1.09 -16.75
CA VAL A 230 15.44 -0.03 -16.01
C VAL A 230 16.50 0.90 -15.40
N VAL A 231 16.35 2.20 -15.64
CA VAL A 231 17.24 3.25 -15.13
C VAL A 231 16.42 4.40 -14.53
N LEU A 232 16.94 5.01 -13.48
CA LEU A 232 16.37 6.18 -12.83
C LEU A 232 17.04 7.45 -13.37
N VAL A 233 16.26 8.36 -13.93
CA VAL A 233 16.75 9.69 -14.35
C VAL A 233 16.63 10.63 -13.16
N ILE A 234 17.75 11.25 -12.78
CA ILE A 234 17.84 12.18 -11.67
C ILE A 234 18.33 13.53 -12.19
N THR A 235 17.83 14.62 -11.64
CA THR A 235 18.37 15.96 -11.89
C THR A 235 19.35 16.31 -10.77
N ASN A 236 20.62 16.52 -11.11
CA ASN A 236 21.66 16.83 -10.13
C ASN A 236 21.50 18.27 -9.58
N ASN A 237 22.33 18.67 -8.61
CA ASN A 237 22.28 20.01 -8.03
C ASN A 237 22.66 21.14 -9.02
N GLU A 238 23.18 20.80 -10.20
CA GLU A 238 23.53 21.74 -11.28
C GLU A 238 22.41 21.83 -12.35
N GLY A 239 21.30 21.10 -12.18
CA GLY A 239 20.19 21.06 -13.12
C GLY A 239 20.38 20.10 -14.31
N ASN A 240 21.46 19.32 -14.32
CA ASN A 240 21.73 18.34 -15.37
C ASN A 240 21.10 16.98 -15.04
N ASP A 241 20.55 16.33 -16.08
CA ASP A 241 19.96 15.01 -15.95
C ASP A 241 21.04 13.91 -16.00
N VAL A 242 21.15 13.13 -14.93
CA VAL A 242 22.07 12.01 -14.77
C VAL A 242 21.26 10.71 -14.71
N THR A 243 21.75 9.67 -15.37
CA THR A 243 21.11 8.35 -15.38
C THR A 243 21.75 7.43 -14.35
N VAL A 244 20.94 6.89 -13.44
CA VAL A 244 21.36 5.95 -12.40
C VAL A 244 20.77 4.57 -12.68
N PRO A 245 21.59 3.52 -12.83
CA PRO A 245 21.08 2.16 -13.01
C PRO A 245 20.24 1.68 -11.82
N TRP A 246 19.15 0.98 -12.08
CA TRP A 246 18.26 0.48 -11.01
C TRP A 246 18.97 -0.45 -10.01
N ASN A 247 19.99 -1.19 -10.48
CA ASN A 247 20.82 -2.08 -9.65
C ASN A 247 21.59 -1.37 -8.52
N LYS A 248 21.74 -0.05 -8.58
CA LYS A 248 22.37 0.74 -7.52
C LYS A 248 21.38 1.19 -6.45
N ILE A 249 20.08 0.99 -6.62
CA ILE A 249 19.08 1.44 -5.67
C ILE A 249 18.93 0.39 -4.55
N ARG A 250 19.28 0.76 -3.32
CA ARG A 250 19.09 -0.11 -2.14
C ARG A 250 17.69 -0.01 -1.54
N LYS A 251 17.11 1.20 -1.50
CA LYS A 251 15.81 1.46 -0.89
C LYS A 251 15.10 2.63 -1.56
N ILE A 252 13.79 2.50 -1.71
CA ILE A 252 12.89 3.55 -2.19
C ILE A 252 11.87 3.79 -1.07
N GLY A 253 11.74 5.04 -0.63
CA GLY A 253 10.82 5.46 0.42
C GLY A 253 10.66 6.98 0.37
N GLU A 254 10.81 7.66 1.50
CA GLU A 254 10.89 9.13 1.57
C GLU A 254 12.09 9.69 0.79
N VAL A 255 13.18 8.93 0.75
CA VAL A 255 14.38 9.20 -0.04
C VAL A 255 14.79 7.95 -0.82
N ILE A 256 15.49 8.15 -1.93
CA ILE A 256 16.10 7.08 -2.72
C ILE A 256 17.54 6.93 -2.28
N LEU A 257 17.89 5.75 -1.75
CA LEU A 257 19.25 5.44 -1.32
C LEU A 257 19.97 4.62 -2.40
N LEU A 258 21.09 5.17 -2.89
CA LEU A 258 22.03 4.46 -3.75
C LEU A 258 23.05 3.72 -2.89
N GLY A 259 23.42 2.52 -3.33
CA GLY A 259 24.52 1.75 -2.78
C GLY A 259 25.43 1.28 -3.89
N SER A 260 26.71 1.16 -3.56
CA SER A 260 27.63 0.36 -4.35
C SER A 260 27.15 -1.09 -4.34
N SER A 261 26.86 -1.65 -5.51
CA SER A 261 26.63 -3.09 -5.70
C SER A 261 27.88 -3.93 -5.39
N SER A 262 28.97 -3.26 -4.98
CA SER A 262 30.24 -3.84 -4.52
C SER A 262 30.28 -4.11 -3.01
N GLU A 263 29.22 -3.79 -2.25
CA GLU A 263 28.99 -4.34 -0.91
C GLU A 263 27.68 -5.14 -0.85
N ILE A 264 27.49 -5.95 -1.89
CA ILE A 264 26.72 -7.21 -1.84
C ILE A 264 27.61 -8.33 -2.42
N THR A 265 28.90 -8.35 -2.05
CA THR A 265 29.82 -9.49 -2.28
C THR A 265 31.11 -9.29 -1.49
N ALA A 266 31.11 -9.65 -0.20
CA ALA A 266 32.24 -10.27 0.50
C ALA A 266 31.92 -10.51 1.98
N SER A 267 30.87 -11.29 2.28
CA SER A 267 30.67 -11.82 3.63
C SER A 267 30.29 -13.27 3.52
N GLN A 268 31.27 -14.11 3.82
CA GLN A 268 31.31 -15.55 3.66
C GLN A 268 29.99 -16.20 4.10
N SER A 269 29.45 -17.04 3.23
CA SER A 269 28.58 -18.13 3.65
C SER A 269 29.30 -18.94 4.72
N GLU A 270 28.91 -18.80 5.98
CA GLU A 270 29.43 -19.66 7.06
C GLU A 270 28.79 -21.04 6.90
N ASN A 271 29.40 -21.85 6.04
CA ASN A 271 29.10 -23.26 5.92
C ASN A 271 29.31 -23.91 7.28
N CYS A 272 28.29 -24.65 7.74
CA CYS A 272 28.39 -25.33 9.01
C CYS A 272 29.57 -26.30 9.03
N SER A 273 30.51 -26.14 9.96
CA SER A 273 31.66 -27.05 10.06
C SER A 273 31.27 -28.49 10.39
N SER A 274 30.04 -28.72 10.85
CA SER A 274 29.52 -30.06 11.21
C SER A 274 28.81 -30.79 10.07
N CYS A 275 28.17 -30.07 9.14
CA CYS A 275 27.38 -30.72 8.08
C CYS A 275 27.50 -30.05 6.70
N ASN A 276 28.42 -29.07 6.58
CA ASN A 276 28.69 -28.27 5.39
C ASN A 276 27.47 -27.56 4.78
N TYR A 277 26.36 -27.47 5.52
CA TYR A 277 25.16 -26.79 5.09
C TYR A 277 25.38 -25.28 5.04
N ASN A 278 24.93 -24.65 3.95
CA ASN A 278 25.05 -23.22 3.76
C ASN A 278 23.88 -22.53 4.47
N ASN A 279 24.17 -21.91 5.61
CA ASN A 279 23.14 -21.27 6.43
C ASN A 279 22.96 -19.79 6.07
N LYS A 280 21.79 -19.24 6.40
CA LYS A 280 21.51 -17.81 6.33
C LYS A 280 22.51 -17.01 7.16
N ILE A 281 22.84 -15.82 6.67
CA ILE A 281 23.82 -14.93 7.29
C ILE A 281 23.29 -14.47 8.67
N GLY A 282 24.13 -14.54 9.70
CA GLY A 282 23.77 -14.18 11.08
C GLY A 282 23.12 -15.30 11.91
N SER A 283 22.94 -16.50 11.34
CA SER A 283 22.46 -17.67 12.07
C SER A 283 23.44 -18.10 13.17
N LYS A 284 23.00 -18.07 14.43
CA LYS A 284 23.81 -18.54 15.58
C LYS A 284 23.95 -20.06 15.64
N PHE A 285 23.08 -20.78 14.93
CA PHE A 285 23.04 -22.24 14.87
C PHE A 285 22.70 -22.70 13.46
N CYS A 286 23.25 -23.84 13.05
CA CYS A 286 23.01 -24.50 11.79
C CYS A 286 21.54 -24.91 11.64
N GLU A 287 20.86 -24.45 10.59
CA GLU A 287 19.47 -24.81 10.33
C GLU A 287 19.27 -26.31 10.06
N GLN A 288 20.29 -27.01 9.57
CA GLN A 288 20.19 -28.44 9.24
C GLN A 288 20.58 -29.37 10.39
N CYS A 289 21.57 -29.01 11.22
CA CYS A 289 22.10 -29.90 12.25
C CYS A 289 22.04 -29.34 13.68
N GLY A 290 21.60 -28.10 13.86
CA GLY A 290 21.56 -27.42 15.17
C GLY A 290 22.94 -27.09 15.77
N GLY A 291 24.03 -27.44 15.09
CA GLY A 291 25.39 -27.13 15.52
C GLY A 291 25.66 -25.63 15.51
N LYS A 292 26.44 -25.13 16.47
CA LYS A 292 26.84 -23.73 16.51
C LYS A 292 27.69 -23.39 15.28
N LEU A 293 27.36 -22.29 14.59
CA LEU A 293 28.14 -21.72 13.49
C LEU A 293 29.25 -20.82 14.03
#